data_AF-A0A847DCM4-F1
#
_entry.id   AF-A0A847DCM4-F1
#
_cell.length_a   1.000
_cell.length_b   1.000
_cell.length_c   1.000
_cell.angle_alpha   90.00
_cell.angle_beta   90.00
_cell.angle_gamma   90.00
#
_symmetry.space_group_name_H-M   'P 1'
#
loop_
_entity.id
_entity.type
_entity.pdbx_description
1 polymer ?
#
loop_
_entity_poly.entity_id
_entity_poly.type
_entity_poly.pdbx_seq_one_letter_code
_entity_poly.pdbx_strand_id
1 'polypeptide(L)'
;MLKEAVCTDIIIRALRHAGIDLQALVHEDVLSHPERYENIRKPDYNIDHRRTRNLQIYLKHNAINVFNGNGKPDMATLKPGDIVILDTGIQNGTMFDHIGIVDNEKNDSGNYQVINIWTIGYNTDSMSLLGQEYPDVVGVFRLTHLFDYQ
;
A
#
# COMPACT_ATOMS: atom_id res chain seq x y z
N MET A 1 -14.46 7.82 -17.49
CA MET A 1 -14.91 7.30 -16.19
C MET A 1 -14.39 5.89 -16.07
N LEU A 2 -13.28 5.67 -15.37
CA LEU A 2 -12.78 4.31 -15.11
C LEU A 2 -13.79 3.67 -14.15
N LYS A 3 -14.46 2.63 -14.63
CA LYS A 3 -15.67 2.07 -14.01
C LYS A 3 -15.38 1.04 -12.91
N GLU A 4 -14.11 0.86 -12.55
CA GLU A 4 -13.62 -0.16 -11.61
C GLU A 4 -12.56 0.47 -10.70
N ALA A 5 -12.81 0.40 -9.39
CA ALA A 5 -11.80 0.73 -8.38
C ALA A 5 -10.83 -0.44 -8.23
N VAL A 6 -9.54 -0.14 -8.09
CA VAL A 6 -8.48 -1.13 -7.82
C VAL A 6 -7.97 -0.98 -6.39
N CYS A 7 -7.23 -1.98 -5.91
CA CYS A 7 -6.68 -1.99 -4.55
C CYS A 7 -5.94 -0.72 -4.16
N THR A 8 -5.16 -0.11 -5.06
CA THR A 8 -4.43 1.14 -4.81
C THR A 8 -5.35 2.35 -4.57
N ASP A 9 -6.55 2.37 -5.16
CA ASP A 9 -7.46 3.51 -5.05
C ASP A 9 -7.92 3.74 -3.60
N ILE A 10 -7.92 2.70 -2.75
CA ILE A 10 -8.26 2.87 -1.33
C ILE A 10 -7.18 3.62 -0.56
N ILE A 11 -5.91 3.36 -0.86
CA ILE A 11 -4.77 4.03 -0.22
C ILE A 11 -4.78 5.50 -0.58
N ILE A 12 -5.01 5.81 -1.86
CA ILE A 12 -5.12 7.20 -2.34
C ILE A 12 -6.24 7.94 -1.62
N ARG A 13 -7.44 7.35 -1.50
CA ARG A 13 -8.57 7.98 -0.81
C ARG A 13 -8.33 8.15 0.68
N ALA A 14 -7.80 7.11 1.35
CA ALA A 14 -7.52 7.15 2.78
C ALA A 14 -6.50 8.25 3.12
N LEU A 15 -5.40 8.33 2.37
CA LEU A 15 -4.37 9.34 2.59
C LEU A 15 -4.86 10.75 2.23
N ARG A 16 -5.67 10.91 1.18
CA ARG A 16 -6.26 12.20 0.84
C ARG A 16 -7.18 12.72 1.94
N HIS A 17 -7.96 11.84 2.59
CA HIS A 17 -8.73 12.22 3.77
C HIS A 17 -7.85 12.59 4.97
N ALA A 18 -6.63 12.05 5.06
CA ALA A 18 -5.61 12.43 6.03
C ALA A 18 -4.79 13.67 5.61
N GLY A 19 -5.16 14.36 4.51
CA GLY A 19 -4.46 15.56 4.02
C GLY A 19 -3.20 15.29 3.19
N ILE A 20 -2.94 14.04 2.82
CA ILE A 20 -1.77 13.62 2.04
C ILE A 20 -2.20 13.27 0.62
N ASP A 21 -1.75 14.04 -0.38
CA ASP A 21 -2.03 13.72 -1.79
C ASP A 21 -0.97 12.77 -2.37
N LEU A 22 -1.09 11.48 -2.06
CA LEU A 22 -0.14 10.46 -2.51
C LEU A 22 -0.01 10.41 -4.05
N GLN A 23 -1.07 10.75 -4.79
CA GLN A 23 -1.02 10.80 -6.24
C GLN A 23 -0.02 11.85 -6.75
N ALA A 24 -0.05 13.05 -6.17
CA ALA A 24 0.89 14.11 -6.50
C ALA A 24 2.31 13.74 -6.09
N LEU A 25 2.49 13.23 -4.87
CA LEU A 25 3.79 12.83 -4.34
C LEU A 25 4.48 11.74 -5.19
N VAL A 26 3.72 10.72 -5.63
CA VAL A 26 4.26 9.68 -6.51
C VAL A 26 4.63 10.26 -7.87
N HIS A 27 3.82 11.17 -8.43
CA HIS A 27 4.13 11.79 -9.71
C HIS A 27 5.41 12.62 -9.64
N GLU A 28 5.58 13.41 -8.59
CA GLU A 28 6.78 14.22 -8.34
C GLU A 28 8.03 13.35 -8.15
N ASP A 29 7.93 12.22 -7.44
CA ASP A 29 9.05 11.29 -7.28
C ASP A 29 9.42 10.60 -8.60
N VAL A 30 8.43 10.22 -9.41
CA VAL A 30 8.67 9.65 -10.75
C VAL A 30 9.39 10.65 -11.66
N LEU A 31 9.03 11.94 -11.61
CA LEU A 31 9.70 12.98 -12.40
C LEU A 31 11.13 13.26 -11.90
N SER A 32 11.34 13.20 -10.59
CA SER A 32 12.61 13.54 -9.94
C SER A 32 13.61 12.38 -9.98
N HIS A 33 13.12 11.14 -9.97
CA HIS A 33 13.91 9.92 -9.88
C HIS A 33 13.45 8.84 -10.89
N PRO A 34 13.39 9.15 -12.20
CA PRO A 34 12.87 8.23 -13.21
C PRO A 34 13.66 6.90 -13.27
N GLU A 35 14.92 6.89 -12.86
CA GLU A 35 15.76 5.69 -12.81
C GLU A 35 15.26 4.64 -11.81
N ARG A 36 14.47 5.02 -10.81
CA ARG A 36 13.86 4.07 -9.86
C ARG A 36 12.66 3.33 -10.45
N TYR A 37 12.09 3.85 -11.53
CA TYR A 37 10.84 3.41 -12.12
C TYR A 37 11.03 2.86 -13.54
N GLU A 38 11.87 1.83 -13.68
CA GLU A 38 12.23 1.23 -14.98
C GLU A 38 11.01 0.77 -15.82
N ASN A 39 9.88 0.50 -15.18
CA ASN A 39 8.63 0.11 -15.85
C ASN A 39 7.79 1.29 -16.38
N ILE A 40 8.17 2.54 -16.12
CA ILE A 40 7.47 3.74 -16.59
C ILE A 40 8.24 4.32 -17.79
N ARG A 41 7.69 4.15 -18.99
CA ARG A 41 8.26 4.76 -20.21
C ARG A 41 7.94 6.25 -20.34
N LYS A 42 6.76 6.64 -19.88
CA LYS A 42 6.27 8.01 -19.90
C LYS A 42 5.47 8.25 -18.62
N PRO A 43 5.85 9.22 -17.79
CA PRO A 43 5.09 9.56 -16.59
C PRO A 43 3.64 9.93 -16.93
N ASP A 44 2.70 9.42 -16.12
CA ASP A 44 1.28 9.69 -16.22
C ASP A 44 0.69 9.86 -14.80
N TYR A 45 0.40 11.12 -14.47
CA TYR A 45 -0.20 11.54 -13.21
C TYR A 45 -1.44 10.73 -12.80
N ASN A 46 -2.25 10.29 -13.77
CA ASN A 46 -3.51 9.60 -13.52
C ASN A 46 -3.36 8.08 -13.38
N ILE A 47 -2.20 7.53 -13.72
CA ILE A 47 -2.03 6.08 -13.91
C ILE A 47 -0.88 5.52 -13.06
N ASP A 48 0.18 6.28 -12.79
CA ASP A 48 1.35 5.76 -12.09
C ASP A 48 1.07 5.36 -10.64
N HIS A 49 0.28 6.16 -9.93
CA HIS A 49 -0.14 5.87 -8.55
C HIS A 49 -1.10 4.68 -8.44
N ARG A 50 -1.71 4.24 -9.56
CA ARG A 50 -2.66 3.12 -9.57
C ARG A 50 -1.98 1.75 -9.60
N ARG A 51 -0.65 1.70 -9.68
CA ARG A 51 0.12 0.44 -9.72
C ARG A 51 0.81 0.17 -8.39
N THR A 52 0.51 -0.99 -7.79
CA THR A 52 1.11 -1.43 -6.51
C THR A 52 2.63 -1.42 -6.55
N ARG A 53 3.26 -1.91 -7.63
CA ARG A 53 4.72 -1.85 -7.83
C ARG A 53 5.28 -0.42 -7.71
N ASN A 54 4.61 0.56 -8.30
CA ASN A 54 5.07 1.95 -8.26
C ASN A 54 4.92 2.54 -6.85
N LEU A 55 3.82 2.23 -6.15
CA LEU A 55 3.64 2.63 -4.76
C LEU A 55 4.68 1.99 -3.85
N GLN A 56 5.02 0.71 -4.06
CA GLN A 56 6.07 0.03 -3.33
C GLN A 56 7.42 0.76 -3.46
N ILE A 57 7.80 1.16 -4.68
CA ILE A 57 9.04 1.93 -4.92
C ILE A 57 8.99 3.24 -4.15
N TYR A 58 7.91 4.02 -4.31
CA TYR A 58 7.75 5.30 -3.63
C TYR A 58 7.86 5.16 -2.10
N LEU A 59 7.11 4.22 -1.51
CA LEU A 59 7.07 3.99 -0.07
C LEU A 59 8.42 3.53 0.48
N LYS A 60 9.16 2.69 -0.26
CA LYS A 60 10.49 2.24 0.14
C LYS A 60 11.48 3.40 0.31
N HIS A 61 11.31 4.48 -0.45
CA HIS A 61 12.19 5.65 -0.41
C HIS A 61 11.68 6.80 0.46
N ASN A 62 10.37 6.89 0.69
CA ASN A 62 9.73 8.06 1.30
C ASN A 62 8.93 7.74 2.58
N ALA A 63 8.93 6.49 3.05
CA ALA A 63 8.22 6.06 4.25
C ALA A 63 9.13 5.27 5.21
N ILE A 64 8.70 5.13 6.46
CA ILE A 64 9.37 4.26 7.42
C ILE A 64 9.03 2.82 7.08
N ASN A 65 10.02 1.99 6.77
CA ASN A 65 9.82 0.56 6.61
C ASN A 65 9.72 -0.10 7.99
N VAL A 66 8.55 -0.66 8.31
CA VAL A 66 8.30 -1.37 9.57
C VAL A 66 8.34 -2.89 9.40
N PHE A 67 8.57 -3.38 8.18
CA PHE A 67 8.61 -4.80 7.87
C PHE A 67 10.02 -5.39 7.96
N ASN A 68 10.13 -6.59 8.54
CA ASN A 68 11.40 -7.28 8.78
C ASN A 68 11.72 -8.39 7.75
N GLY A 69 10.84 -8.64 6.77
CA GLY A 69 11.13 -9.53 5.64
C GLY A 69 10.68 -10.98 5.76
N ASN A 70 9.97 -11.39 6.83
CA ASN A 70 9.69 -12.80 7.12
C ASN A 70 8.34 -13.32 6.59
N GLY A 71 7.76 -12.70 5.55
CA GLY A 71 6.40 -13.01 5.03
C GLY A 71 5.25 -12.64 5.98
N LYS A 72 5.52 -12.47 7.27
CA LYS A 72 4.56 -12.11 8.33
C LYS A 72 5.09 -10.90 9.11
N PRO A 73 4.30 -9.83 9.28
CA PRO A 73 4.74 -8.66 10.03
C PRO A 73 4.69 -8.93 11.54
N ASP A 74 5.53 -8.22 12.29
CA ASP A 74 5.42 -8.22 13.76
C ASP A 74 4.22 -7.36 14.18
N MET A 75 3.17 -8.03 14.68
CA MET A 75 1.92 -7.38 15.11
C MET A 75 2.14 -6.32 16.19
N ALA A 76 3.19 -6.44 17.01
CA ALA A 76 3.48 -5.46 18.05
C ALA A 76 3.99 -4.13 17.50
N THR A 77 4.52 -4.12 16.27
CA THR A 77 5.08 -2.93 15.61
C THR A 77 4.06 -2.18 14.74
N LEU A 78 3.00 -2.88 14.33
CA LEU A 78 1.96 -2.33 13.47
C LEU A 78 1.14 -1.25 14.17
N LYS A 79 0.77 -0.24 13.41
CA LYS A 79 -0.17 0.81 13.81
C LYS A 79 -1.28 0.93 12.76
N PRO A 80 -2.49 1.35 13.18
CA PRO A 80 -3.53 1.75 12.24
C PRO A 80 -2.99 2.79 11.27
N GLY A 81 -3.31 2.62 9.98
CA GLY A 81 -2.80 3.48 8.91
C GLY A 81 -1.50 3.03 8.26
N ASP A 82 -0.80 2.02 8.80
CA ASP A 82 0.33 1.41 8.09
C ASP A 82 -0.12 0.81 6.76
N ILE A 83 0.64 1.02 5.71
CA ILE A 83 0.35 0.54 4.36
C ILE A 83 1.03 -0.82 4.16
N VAL A 84 0.26 -1.82 3.75
CA VAL A 84 0.73 -3.21 3.59
C VAL A 84 0.76 -3.57 2.11
N ILE A 85 1.92 -4.03 1.62
CA ILE A 85 2.08 -4.61 0.29
C ILE A 85 2.05 -6.13 0.41
N LEU A 86 1.30 -6.77 -0.49
CA LEU A 86 1.01 -8.19 -0.45
C LEU A 86 1.40 -8.85 -1.78
N ASP A 87 1.84 -10.11 -1.68
CA ASP A 87 1.98 -11.05 -2.79
C ASP A 87 0.82 -12.06 -2.72
N THR A 88 -0.08 -11.99 -3.68
CA THR A 88 -1.24 -12.89 -3.81
C THR A 88 -0.95 -14.06 -4.76
N GLY A 89 0.28 -14.17 -5.28
CA GLY A 89 0.69 -15.21 -6.22
C GLY A 89 0.21 -14.99 -7.65
N ILE A 90 -0.35 -13.82 -7.96
CA ILE A 90 -0.83 -13.51 -9.32
C ILE A 90 0.38 -13.25 -10.20
N GLN A 91 0.49 -14.01 -11.29
CA GLN A 91 1.60 -13.88 -12.24
C GLN A 91 1.44 -12.63 -13.12
N ASN A 92 1.79 -11.46 -12.59
CA ASN A 92 1.80 -10.18 -13.31
C ASN A 92 3.21 -9.59 -13.50
N GLY A 93 4.24 -10.42 -13.26
CA GLY A 93 5.65 -10.05 -13.39
C GLY A 93 6.24 -9.30 -12.20
N THR A 94 5.55 -9.27 -11.04
CA THR A 94 6.09 -8.82 -9.73
C THR A 94 5.33 -9.51 -8.60
N MET A 95 5.97 -9.60 -7.43
CA MET A 95 5.31 -9.99 -6.17
C MET A 95 4.47 -8.84 -5.57
N PHE A 96 4.61 -7.61 -6.05
CA PHE A 96 3.86 -6.45 -5.53
C PHE A 96 2.54 -6.31 -6.28
N ASP A 97 1.63 -7.24 -6.04
CA ASP A 97 0.38 -7.36 -6.80
C ASP A 97 -0.84 -6.81 -6.05
N HIS A 98 -0.80 -6.73 -4.72
CA HIS A 98 -1.90 -6.23 -3.91
C HIS A 98 -1.46 -5.29 -2.78
N ILE A 99 -2.39 -4.46 -2.31
CA ILE A 99 -2.13 -3.44 -1.30
C ILE A 99 -3.34 -3.21 -0.41
N GLY A 100 -3.09 -2.89 0.85
CA GLY A 100 -4.11 -2.49 1.82
C GLY A 100 -3.55 -1.56 2.88
N ILE A 101 -4.42 -1.14 3.80
CA ILE A 101 -4.07 -0.29 4.93
C ILE A 101 -4.52 -0.96 6.24
N VAL A 102 -3.68 -0.92 7.27
CA VAL A 102 -3.98 -1.50 8.57
C VAL A 102 -5.18 -0.78 9.19
N ASP A 103 -6.20 -1.55 9.52
CA ASP A 103 -7.40 -1.09 10.20
C ASP A 103 -7.11 -0.78 11.67
N ASN A 104 -7.89 0.12 12.26
CA ASN A 104 -7.93 0.30 13.71
C ASN A 104 -8.72 -0.83 14.40
N GLU A 105 -9.60 -1.52 13.68
CA GLU A 105 -10.32 -2.69 14.19
C GLU A 105 -9.44 -3.94 14.24
N LYS A 106 -9.69 -4.77 15.26
CA LYS A 106 -9.02 -6.05 15.49
C LYS A 106 -10.02 -7.18 15.36
N ASN A 107 -9.56 -8.33 14.90
CA ASN A 107 -10.36 -9.55 14.89
C ASN A 107 -10.49 -10.17 16.29
N ASP A 108 -11.25 -11.26 16.42
CA ASP A 108 -11.48 -11.98 17.68
C ASP A 108 -10.18 -12.51 18.32
N SER A 109 -9.11 -12.67 17.54
CA SER A 109 -7.78 -13.07 18.04
C SER A 109 -6.92 -11.88 18.50
N GLY A 110 -7.44 -10.65 18.43
CA GLY A 110 -6.74 -9.43 18.83
C GLY A 110 -5.74 -8.89 17.81
N ASN A 111 -5.71 -9.44 16.59
CA ASN A 111 -4.83 -9.01 15.52
C ASN A 111 -5.50 -7.92 14.67
N TYR A 112 -4.70 -6.96 14.20
CA TYR A 112 -5.19 -5.97 13.26
C TYR A 112 -5.66 -6.60 11.95
N GLN A 113 -6.68 -5.98 11.37
CA GLN A 113 -7.19 -6.31 10.05
C GLN A 113 -6.63 -5.35 8.99
N VAL A 114 -6.89 -5.65 7.72
CA VAL A 114 -6.44 -4.84 6.59
C VAL A 114 -7.63 -4.44 5.73
N ILE A 115 -7.85 -3.14 5.64
CA ILE A 115 -8.82 -2.55 4.74
C ILE A 115 -8.25 -2.58 3.33
N ASN A 116 -8.95 -3.22 2.40
CA ASN A 116 -8.50 -3.38 1.02
C ASN A 116 -9.67 -3.61 0.05
N ILE A 117 -9.37 -3.66 -1.25
CA ILE A 117 -10.31 -4.08 -2.30
C ILE A 117 -9.77 -5.39 -2.89
N TRP A 118 -10.23 -6.52 -2.36
CA TRP A 118 -9.68 -7.85 -2.68
C TRP A 118 -10.13 -8.40 -4.04
N THR A 119 -11.36 -8.07 -4.44
CA THR A 119 -11.94 -8.49 -5.72
C THR A 119 -12.17 -7.28 -6.61
N ILE A 120 -12.11 -7.46 -7.93
CA ILE A 120 -12.40 -6.39 -8.88
C ILE A 120 -13.85 -5.93 -8.67
N GLY A 121 -14.01 -4.69 -8.19
CA GLY A 121 -15.30 -4.16 -7.75
C GLY A 121 -15.12 -2.97 -6.80
N TYR A 122 -16.22 -2.41 -6.29
CA TYR A 122 -16.18 -1.28 -5.36
C TYR A 122 -16.20 -1.71 -3.88
N ASN A 123 -16.22 -3.01 -3.60
CA ASN A 123 -16.37 -3.52 -2.24
C ASN A 123 -15.05 -3.33 -1.50
N THR A 124 -15.13 -2.52 -0.46
CA THR A 124 -14.07 -2.31 0.52
C THR A 124 -14.35 -3.21 1.69
N ASP A 125 -13.39 -4.06 2.03
CA ASP A 125 -13.53 -5.01 3.14
C ASP A 125 -12.34 -4.86 4.10
N SER A 126 -12.62 -5.03 5.39
CA SER A 126 -11.58 -5.22 6.41
C SER A 126 -11.39 -6.73 6.62
N MET A 127 -10.19 -7.22 6.33
CA MET A 127 -9.91 -8.65 6.26
C MET A 127 -8.75 -9.06 7.17
N SER A 128 -8.83 -10.25 7.74
CA SER A 128 -7.73 -10.86 8.50
C SER A 128 -6.66 -11.42 7.56
N LEU A 129 -5.82 -10.54 6.99
CA LEU A 129 -4.75 -10.90 6.05
C LEU A 129 -3.38 -11.04 6.72
N LEU A 130 -3.20 -10.44 7.90
CA LEU A 130 -1.90 -10.41 8.58
C LEU A 130 -1.70 -11.67 9.42
N GLY A 131 -0.52 -12.28 9.33
CA GLY A 131 -0.14 -13.46 10.12
C GLY A 131 -0.75 -14.78 9.63
N GLN A 132 -1.45 -14.76 8.49
CA GLN A 132 -1.99 -15.95 7.82
C GLN A 132 -0.89 -16.67 7.04
N GLU A 133 -1.20 -17.87 6.52
CA GLU A 133 -0.35 -18.58 5.54
C GLU A 133 -0.44 -17.97 4.14
N TYR A 134 -1.49 -17.18 3.87
CA TYR A 134 -1.71 -16.49 2.59
C TYR A 134 -2.61 -15.26 2.82
N PRO A 135 -2.37 -14.13 2.12
CA PRO A 135 -1.24 -13.83 1.23
C PRO A 135 0.07 -13.60 1.99
N ASP A 136 1.20 -13.56 1.26
CA ASP A 136 2.48 -13.17 1.84
C ASP A 136 2.56 -11.65 1.98
N VAL A 137 3.02 -11.17 3.14
CA VAL A 137 3.36 -9.77 3.32
C VAL A 137 4.77 -9.54 2.79
N VAL A 138 4.90 -8.62 1.83
CA VAL A 138 6.17 -8.30 1.16
C VAL A 138 6.64 -6.87 1.43
N GLY A 139 5.86 -6.09 2.17
CA GLY A 139 6.25 -4.77 2.67
C GLY A 139 5.22 -4.20 3.62
N VAL A 140 5.69 -3.42 4.60
CA VAL A 140 4.84 -2.61 5.47
C VAL A 140 5.52 -1.26 5.68
N PHE A 141 4.77 -0.19 5.42
CA PHE A 141 5.29 1.16 5.37
C PHE A 141 4.43 2.11 6.19
N ARG A 142 5.08 2.96 6.99
CA ARG A 142 4.42 4.01 7.75
C ARG A 142 4.76 5.37 7.17
N LEU A 143 3.74 6.07 6.68
CA LEU A 143 3.85 7.48 6.37
C LEU A 143 3.75 8.29 7.66
N THR A 144 4.64 9.26 7.83
CA THR A 144 4.58 10.22 8.93
C THR A 144 4.05 11.54 8.40
N HIS A 145 3.23 12.22 9.20
CA HIS A 145 2.79 13.56 8.86
C HIS A 145 3.98 14.53 9.04
N LEU A 146 4.05 15.59 8.24
CA LEU A 146 5.05 16.67 8.40
C LEU A 146 5.05 17.34 9.79
N PHE A 147 4.05 17.06 10.63
CA PHE A 147 3.91 17.60 11.99
C PHE A 147 4.00 16.51 13.06
N ASP A 148 4.43 15.31 12.69
CA ASP A 148 4.73 14.25 13.64
C ASP A 148 6.09 14.58 14.29
N TYR A 149 6.04 15.39 15.35
CA TYR A 149 7.20 15.67 16.19
C TYR A 149 7.54 14.38 16.94
N GLN A 150 8.63 13.72 16.54
CA GLN A 150 9.20 12.58 17.26
C GLN A 150 9.79 13.00 18.60
#